data_AF-A0A842QA64-F1
#
_entry.id   AF-A0A842QA64-F1
#
_cell.length_a   1.000
_cell.length_b   1.000
_cell.length_c   1.000
_cell.angle_alpha   90.00
_cell.angle_beta   90.00
_cell.angle_gamma   90.00
#
_symmetry.space_group_name_H-M   'P 1'
#
loop_
_entity.id
_entity.type
_entity.pdbx_description
1 polymer ?
#
loop_
_entity_poly.entity_id
_entity_poly.type
_entity_poly.pdbx_seq_one_letter_code
_entity_poly.pdbx_strand_id
1 'polypeptide(L)' 'MEKRCPECGSKNLKYNSEGLICQNCGLVIESTVMFLGGMVF' A
#
# COMPACT_ATOMS: atom_id res chain seq x y z
N MET A 1 -5.48 13.88 -8.30
CA MET A 1 -5.41 12.50 -8.83
C MET A 1 -6.03 11.59 -7.80
N GLU A 2 -7.13 10.92 -8.11
CA GLU A 2 -7.81 10.01 -7.17
C GLU A 2 -7.00 8.70 -7.10
N LYS A 3 -6.41 8.33 -5.96
CA LYS A 3 -5.80 7.00 -5.82
C LYS A 3 -6.94 5.97 -5.83
N ARG A 4 -6.93 5.07 -6.81
CA ARG A 4 -7.88 3.95 -6.93
C ARG A 4 -7.09 2.64 -6.92
N CYS A 5 -7.71 1.56 -6.45
CA CYS A 5 -7.11 0.25 -6.55
C CYS A 5 -6.99 -0.16 -8.03
N PRO A 6 -5.79 -0.52 -8.52
CA PRO A 6 -5.60 -0.93 -9.91
C PRO A 6 -6.24 -2.29 -10.23
N GLU A 7 -6.48 -3.15 -9.24
CA GLU A 7 -7.07 -4.47 -9.47
C GLU A 7 -8.59 -4.44 -9.57
N CYS A 8 -9.25 -3.80 -8.60
CA CYS A 8 -10.72 -3.81 -8.53
C CYS A 8 -11.35 -2.46 -8.88
N GLY A 9 -10.56 -1.42 -9.15
CA GLY A 9 -11.05 -0.06 -9.42
C GLY A 9 -11.64 0.66 -8.20
N SER A 10 -11.63 0.03 -7.02
CA SER A 10 -12.27 0.58 -5.82
C SER A 10 -11.54 1.80 -5.30
N LYS A 11 -12.30 2.79 -4.83
CA LYS A 11 -11.80 3.98 -4.12
C LYS A 11 -11.57 3.72 -2.63
N ASN A 12 -11.96 2.54 -2.14
CA ASN A 12 -11.91 2.19 -0.72
C ASN A 12 -10.50 1.73 -0.33
N LEU A 13 -9.61 2.71 -0.19
CA LEU A 13 -8.22 2.54 0.20
C LEU A 13 -8.02 3.04 1.62
N LYS A 14 -7.32 2.27 2.45
CA LYS A 14 -7.04 2.58 3.86
C LYS A 14 -5.55 2.41 4.11
N TYR A 15 -4.94 3.40 4.75
CA TYR A 15 -3.58 3.28 5.26
C TYR A 15 -3.59 2.46 6.56
N ASN A 16 -2.76 1.42 6.62
CA ASN A 16 -2.45 0.65 7.83
C ASN A 16 -0.93 0.69 8.12
N SER A 17 -0.47 -0.04 9.13
CA SER A 17 0.96 -0.13 9.49
C SER A 17 1.86 -0.74 8.41
N GLU A 18 1.30 -1.48 7.46
CA GLU A 18 2.03 -2.06 6.32
C GLU A 18 2.04 -1.13 5.10
N GLY A 19 1.11 -0.18 5.03
CA GLY A 19 1.02 0.88 4.03
C GLY A 19 -0.41 1.10 3.50
N LEU A 20 -0.55 1.53 2.25
CA LEU A 20 -1.84 1.75 1.60
C LEU A 20 -2.43 0.43 1.12
N ILE A 21 -3.53 -0.03 1.74
CA ILE A 21 -4.24 -1.25 1.37
C ILE A 21 -5.62 -0.93 0.80
N CYS A 22 -6.06 -1.71 -0.20
CA CYS A 22 -7.44 -1.69 -0.64
C CYS A 22 -8.30 -2.57 0.27
N GLN A 23 -9.32 -1.99 0.90
CA GLN A 23 -10.25 -2.71 1.78
C GLN A 23 -11.20 -3.66 1.01
N ASN A 24 -11.28 -3.55 -0.33
CA ASN A 24 -12.20 -4.34 -1.13
C ASN A 24 -11.61 -5.65 -1.63
N CYS A 25 -10.37 -5.61 -2.15
CA CYS A 25 -9.66 -6.80 -2.66
C CYS A 25 -8.49 -7.24 -1.77
N GLY A 26 -8.08 -6.43 -0.79
CA GLY A 26 -6.93 -6.72 0.06
C GLY A 26 -5.57 -6.34 -0.53
N LEU A 27 -5.54 -5.76 -1.74
CA LEU A 27 -4.30 -5.38 -2.42
C LEU A 27 -3.53 -4.30 -1.65
N VAL A 28 -2.25 -4.54 -1.38
CA VAL A 28 -1.29 -3.54 -0.89
C VAL A 28 -0.78 -2.71 -2.09
N ILE A 29 -1.13 -1.42 -2.13
CA ILE A 29 -0.78 -0.49 -3.22
C ILE A 29 0.55 0.20 -2.95
N GLU A 30 0.80 0.54 -1.69
CA GLU A 30 2.01 1.24 -1.27
C GLU A 30 2.42 0.58 0.04
N SER A 31 3.67 0.13 0.16
CA SER A 31 4.14 -0.50 1.38
C SER A 31 5.04 0.46 2.14
N THR A 32 4.72 0.72 3.41
CA THR A 32 5.55 1.52 4.34
C THR A 32 6.63 0.63 4.97
N VAL A 33 7.30 -0.16 4.13
CA VAL A 33 8.51 -0.85 4.53
C VAL A 33 9.58 0.20 4.77
N MET A 34 9.72 0.61 6.03
CA MET A 34 10.89 1.30 6.52
C MET A 34 12.05 0.30 6.39
N PHE A 35 12.71 0.27 5.23
CA PHE A 35 13.94 -0.49 5.04
C PHE A 35 15.01 0.08 5.97
N LEU A 36 15.06 -0.42 7.20
CA LEU A 36 16.09 -0.14 8.20
C LEU A 36 17.26 -1.13 8.02
N GLY A 37 17.69 -1.34 6.76
CA GLY A 37 18.53 -2.48 6.39
C GLY A 37 19.46 -2.25 5.20
N GLY A 38 19.99 -1.03 5.04
CA GLY A 38 20.94 -0.68 3.99
C GLY A 38 22.30 -0.22 4.51
N MET A 39 22.86 -0.86 5.54
CA MET A 39 24.32 -0.84 5.73
C MET A 39 24.90 -1.94 4.85
N VAL A 40 25.33 -1.55 3.65
CA VAL A 40 26.29 -2.33 2.87
C VAL A 40 27.62 -2.23 3.62
N PHE A 41 28.07 -3.34 4.19
CA PHE A 41 29.42 -3.49 4.74
C PHE A 41 30.48 -3.42 3.64
#